data_AF-A0A1C5ESD6-F1
#
_entry.id   AF-A0A1C5ESD6-F1
#
_cell.length_a   1.000
_cell.length_b   1.000
_cell.length_c   1.000
_cell.angle_alpha   90.00
_cell.angle_beta   90.00
_cell.angle_gamma   90.00
#
_symmetry.space_group_name_H-M   'P 1'
#
loop_
_entity.id
_entity.type
_entity.pdbx_description
1 polymer ?
#
loop_
_entity_poly.entity_id
_entity_poly.type
_entity_poly.pdbx_seq_one_letter_code
_entity_poly.pdbx_strand_id
1 'polypeptide(L)'
;MTARQWYGERLLIGVVSVVTLTVTGCGGGGNSGNEVASASNGKPGATAAKSGSSELAGYVEGQRKWVECLRDEGFDIPDPDSRGRVDFGDHSKWKRDPKALRAQEKCASLSLPIPESVLKEQQPELSEEEIGKNRQYAKCMQEHGAPDFPDTGTDGHFQESPWDSASAGAKRAARVCAPIIGIPDDAPTPEG
;
A
#
# COMPACT_ATOMS: atom_id res chain seq x y z
N MET A 1 -19.48 -4.79 -49.87
CA MET A 1 -18.58 -4.41 -48.76
C MET A 1 -17.38 -5.37 -48.82
N THR A 2 -16.30 -5.06 -49.53
CA THR A 2 -15.12 -4.25 -49.08
C THR A 2 -14.42 -4.86 -47.86
N ALA A 3 -13.12 -5.23 -47.88
CA ALA A 3 -12.15 -5.45 -48.96
C ALA A 3 -11.04 -6.42 -48.45
N ARG A 4 -10.39 -7.22 -49.31
CA ARG A 4 -9.28 -8.15 -48.95
C ARG A 4 -7.98 -7.76 -49.64
N GLN A 5 -7.09 -7.05 -48.95
CA GLN A 5 -5.72 -6.67 -49.37
C GLN A 5 -4.91 -6.38 -48.09
N TRP A 6 -3.61 -6.64 -47.92
CA TRP A 6 -2.55 -7.32 -48.69
C TRP A 6 -1.55 -7.91 -47.70
N TYR A 7 -0.89 -9.03 -48.04
CA TYR A 7 0.56 -9.35 -47.88
C TYR A 7 0.76 -10.62 -48.72
N GLY A 8 1.75 -10.78 -49.61
CA GLY A 8 3.05 -10.14 -49.73
C GLY A 8 4.07 -11.28 -49.93
N GLU A 9 4.62 -11.45 -51.13
CA GLU A 9 5.26 -12.72 -51.54
C GLU A 9 6.61 -13.05 -50.88
N ARG A 10 6.78 -14.36 -50.62
CA ARG A 10 7.97 -15.22 -50.89
C ARG A 10 9.37 -14.59 -50.79
N LEU A 11 10.22 -15.24 -49.97
CA LEU A 11 11.57 -15.61 -50.44
C LEU A 11 11.97 -17.00 -49.90
N LEU A 12 12.59 -17.82 -50.75
CA LEU A 12 13.04 -19.18 -50.46
C LEU A 12 14.57 -19.27 -50.46
N ILE A 13 15.17 -19.57 -49.30
CA ILE A 13 16.53 -20.14 -49.14
C ILE A 13 16.46 -20.98 -47.85
N GLY A 14 16.99 -22.20 -47.72
CA GLY A 14 17.74 -23.02 -48.66
C GLY A 14 18.76 -23.90 -47.91
N VAL A 15 18.32 -25.09 -47.47
CA VAL A 15 19.10 -26.32 -47.15
C VAL A 15 20.49 -26.16 -46.50
N VAL A 16 20.67 -26.70 -45.28
CA VAL A 16 21.66 -27.77 -44.97
C VAL A 16 21.21 -28.48 -43.68
N SER A 17 21.06 -29.80 -43.74
CA SER A 17 20.96 -30.66 -42.56
C SER A 17 22.35 -31.16 -42.14
N VAL A 18 22.71 -31.02 -40.87
CA VAL A 18 23.79 -31.81 -40.25
C VAL A 18 23.22 -32.55 -39.05
N VAL A 19 23.09 -33.86 -39.18
CA VAL A 19 22.71 -34.77 -38.10
C VAL A 19 23.98 -35.41 -37.56
N THR A 20 24.23 -35.28 -36.25
CA THR A 20 25.32 -36.00 -35.57
C THR A 20 24.82 -36.77 -34.35
N LEU A 21 24.92 -38.09 -34.45
CA LEU A 21 24.75 -39.11 -33.40
C LEU A 21 26.13 -39.41 -32.78
N THR A 22 26.32 -39.88 -31.54
CA THR A 22 25.42 -40.28 -30.42
C THR A 22 26.27 -40.39 -29.15
N VAL A 23 25.63 -40.51 -27.96
CA VAL A 23 25.95 -41.45 -26.84
C VAL A 23 25.51 -40.83 -25.49
N THR A 24 24.39 -41.23 -24.88
CA THR A 24 24.14 -42.38 -23.96
C THR A 24 24.56 -42.15 -22.49
N GLY A 25 23.54 -42.04 -21.62
CA GLY A 25 23.59 -42.09 -20.15
C GLY A 25 22.17 -41.79 -19.62
N CYS A 26 21.29 -42.78 -19.48
CA CYS A 26 21.12 -43.67 -18.32
C CYS A 26 20.74 -42.89 -17.03
N GLY A 27 19.57 -43.06 -16.41
CA GLY A 27 18.49 -44.03 -16.67
C GLY A 27 17.08 -43.49 -16.38
N GLY A 28 16.05 -44.29 -16.69
CA GLY A 28 14.64 -43.88 -16.60
C GLY A 28 13.88 -44.49 -15.41
N GLY A 29 12.66 -43.98 -15.20
CA GLY A 29 11.73 -44.45 -14.17
C GLY A 29 10.69 -43.36 -13.91
N GLY A 30 9.59 -43.34 -14.68
CA GLY A 30 8.62 -42.25 -14.64
C GLY A 30 7.53 -42.43 -13.58
N ASN A 31 6.92 -41.30 -13.18
CA ASN A 31 5.49 -41.23 -12.85
C ASN A 31 5.01 -39.78 -12.99
N SER A 32 3.76 -39.58 -13.41
CA SER A 32 3.13 -38.26 -13.54
C SER A 32 3.01 -37.56 -12.18
N GLY A 33 3.50 -36.32 -12.06
CA GLY A 33 3.47 -35.60 -10.78
C GLY A 33 3.93 -34.14 -10.83
N ASN A 34 3.07 -33.26 -11.35
CA ASN A 34 2.94 -31.85 -10.94
C ASN A 34 4.25 -31.05 -10.67
N GLU A 35 5.10 -30.93 -11.69
CA GLU A 35 6.33 -30.15 -11.60
C GLU A 35 6.04 -28.63 -11.72
N VAL A 36 5.79 -27.99 -10.58
CA VAL A 36 5.73 -26.53 -10.46
C VAL A 36 7.15 -25.96 -10.42
N ALA A 37 7.48 -25.10 -11.37
CA ALA A 37 8.80 -24.47 -11.45
C ALA A 37 9.02 -23.47 -10.31
N SER A 38 9.58 -23.94 -9.20
CA SER A 38 10.12 -23.09 -8.13
C SER A 38 11.36 -22.34 -8.65
N ALA A 39 11.16 -21.12 -9.15
CA ALA A 39 12.22 -20.29 -9.70
C ALA A 39 12.04 -18.79 -9.40
N SER A 40 12.05 -18.42 -8.11
CA SER A 40 12.88 -17.32 -7.58
C SER A 40 12.53 -16.94 -6.14
N ASN A 41 13.45 -17.18 -5.21
CA ASN A 41 13.51 -16.46 -3.94
C ASN A 41 14.01 -15.02 -4.16
N GLY A 42 13.28 -14.24 -4.95
CA GLY A 42 13.52 -12.81 -5.12
C GLY A 42 13.05 -12.06 -3.88
N LYS A 43 13.97 -11.75 -2.97
CA LYS A 43 13.72 -10.94 -1.77
C LYS A 43 13.04 -9.62 -2.17
N PRO A 44 11.75 -9.38 -1.82
CA PRO A 44 11.07 -8.14 -2.16
C PRO A 44 11.53 -7.05 -1.19
N GLY A 45 12.68 -6.44 -1.46
CA GLY A 45 13.27 -5.44 -0.55
C GLY A 45 14.32 -4.49 -1.13
N ALA A 46 14.82 -4.71 -2.36
CA ALA A 46 15.86 -3.85 -2.95
C ALA A 46 15.30 -2.72 -3.86
N THR A 47 14.11 -2.92 -4.43
CA THR A 47 13.50 -2.01 -5.42
C THR A 47 12.46 -1.09 -4.79
N ALA A 48 11.52 -1.64 -4.02
CA ALA A 48 10.46 -0.86 -3.35
C ALA A 48 11.04 0.23 -2.41
N ALA A 49 12.07 -0.11 -1.63
CA ALA A 49 12.73 0.83 -0.72
C ALA A 49 13.47 1.99 -1.43
N LYS A 50 13.90 1.81 -2.69
CA LYS A 50 14.47 2.93 -3.48
C LYS A 50 13.39 3.87 -3.99
N SER A 51 12.24 3.35 -4.42
CA SER A 51 11.12 4.16 -4.88
C SER A 51 10.59 5.03 -3.74
N GLY A 52 10.26 4.45 -2.58
CA GLY A 52 9.74 5.19 -1.42
C GLY A 52 10.66 6.32 -0.97
N SER A 53 11.97 6.07 -0.86
CA SER A 53 12.96 7.10 -0.53
C SER A 53 13.01 8.26 -1.54
N SER A 54 12.82 7.98 -2.85
CA SER A 54 12.79 9.02 -3.88
C SER A 54 11.47 9.82 -3.91
N GLU A 55 10.34 9.16 -3.65
CA GLU A 55 9.04 9.80 -3.51
C GLU A 55 8.98 10.69 -2.26
N LEU A 56 9.53 10.21 -1.14
CA LEU A 56 9.67 10.98 0.08
C LEU A 56 10.51 12.24 -0.13
N ALA A 57 11.64 12.14 -0.83
CA ALA A 57 12.49 13.29 -1.13
C ALA A 57 11.74 14.35 -1.97
N GLY A 58 11.00 13.93 -3.00
CA GLY A 58 10.16 14.82 -3.80
C GLY A 58 9.00 15.44 -3.01
N TYR A 59 8.37 14.67 -2.12
CA TYR A 59 7.32 15.17 -1.23
C TYR A 59 7.86 16.22 -0.25
N VAL A 60 9.02 15.98 0.39
CA VAL A 60 9.69 16.95 1.28
C VAL A 60 10.03 18.25 0.53
N GLU A 61 10.49 18.17 -0.72
CA GLU A 61 10.76 19.36 -1.54
C GLU A 61 9.48 20.15 -1.87
N GLY A 62 8.39 19.46 -2.24
CA GLY A 62 7.09 20.10 -2.47
C GLY A 62 6.53 20.78 -1.23
N GLN A 63 6.64 20.12 -0.07
CA GLN A 63 6.24 20.69 1.22
C GLN A 63 7.05 21.95 1.57
N ARG A 64 8.34 22.02 1.23
CA ARG A 64 9.14 23.26 1.42
C ARG A 64 8.60 24.42 0.59
N LYS A 65 8.29 24.19 -0.69
CA LYS A 65 7.70 25.22 -1.59
C LYS A 65 6.33 25.69 -1.12
N TRP A 66 5.51 24.78 -0.60
CA TRP A 66 4.21 25.14 -0.02
C TRP A 66 4.36 25.98 1.26
N VAL A 67 5.27 25.61 2.17
CA VAL A 67 5.55 26.39 3.38
C VAL A 67 6.17 27.75 3.05
N GLU A 68 7.04 27.84 2.04
CA GLU A 68 7.59 29.10 1.52
C GLU A 68 6.46 30.06 1.07
N CYS A 69 5.50 29.57 0.28
CA CYS A 69 4.32 30.35 -0.10
C CYS A 69 3.48 30.82 1.11
N LEU A 70 3.34 29.98 2.15
CA LEU A 70 2.64 30.38 3.37
C LEU A 70 3.40 31.47 4.17
N ARG A 71 4.74 31.46 4.13
CA ARG A 71 5.57 32.54 4.70
C ARG A 71 5.41 33.85 3.92
N ASP A 72 5.34 33.80 2.59
CA ASP A 72 5.07 34.97 1.75
C ASP A 72 3.67 35.58 2.04
N GLU A 73 2.68 34.75 2.35
CA GLU A 73 1.37 35.18 2.88
C GLU A 73 1.41 35.64 4.36
N GLY A 74 2.60 35.67 4.96
CA GLY A 74 2.88 36.18 6.29
C GLY A 74 2.51 35.22 7.42
N PHE A 75 2.77 33.92 7.26
CA PHE A 75 2.73 32.91 8.32
C PHE A 75 4.13 32.34 8.58
N ASP A 76 4.71 32.68 9.73
CA ASP A 76 5.98 32.11 10.17
C ASP A 76 5.76 30.67 10.65
N ILE A 77 6.06 29.71 9.78
CA ILE A 77 5.87 28.27 9.96
C ILE A 77 7.23 27.59 9.75
N PRO A 78 7.64 26.62 10.57
CA PRO A 78 8.89 25.87 10.39
C PRO A 78 8.91 25.05 9.10
N ASP A 79 10.11 24.75 8.60
CA ASP A 79 10.28 23.82 7.48
C ASP A 79 9.79 22.40 7.82
N PRO A 80 9.39 21.59 6.82
CA PRO A 80 9.07 20.19 7.04
C PRO A 80 10.27 19.38 7.57
N ASP A 81 9.96 18.39 8.43
CA ASP A 81 10.91 17.38 8.89
C ASP A 81 11.40 16.46 7.74
N SER A 82 12.29 15.52 8.05
CA SER A 82 12.79 14.52 7.10
C SER A 82 11.72 13.58 6.52
N ARG A 83 10.50 13.58 7.08
CA ARG A 83 9.33 12.81 6.62
C ARG A 83 8.28 13.69 5.92
N GLY A 84 8.55 14.99 5.74
CA GLY A 84 7.65 15.96 5.11
C GLY A 84 6.59 16.56 6.06
N ARG A 85 6.67 16.27 7.37
CA ARG A 85 5.73 16.80 8.37
C ARG A 85 6.07 18.24 8.72
N VAL A 86 5.09 19.12 8.58
CA VAL A 86 5.19 20.54 8.98
C VAL A 86 4.49 20.71 10.32
N ASP A 87 5.17 21.34 11.28
CA ASP A 87 4.59 21.65 12.60
C ASP A 87 3.86 23.00 12.57
N PHE A 88 2.52 22.95 12.59
CA PHE A 88 1.66 24.14 12.69
C PHE A 88 1.33 24.51 14.15
N GLY A 89 1.88 23.79 15.13
CA GLY A 89 1.56 23.93 16.55
C GLY A 89 0.07 23.67 16.82
N ASP A 90 -0.65 24.72 17.21
CA ASP A 90 -2.08 24.65 17.49
C ASP A 90 -2.90 24.63 16.18
N HIS A 91 -3.06 23.44 15.61
CA HIS A 91 -3.90 23.15 14.44
C HIS A 91 -5.34 23.71 14.58
N SER A 92 -5.85 23.83 15.82
CA SER A 92 -7.18 24.35 16.09
C SER A 92 -7.28 25.86 15.85
N LYS A 93 -6.22 26.63 16.12
CA LYS A 93 -6.13 28.05 15.76
C LYS A 93 -6.01 28.24 14.25
N TRP A 94 -5.12 27.48 13.61
CA TRP A 94 -4.86 27.60 12.17
C TRP A 94 -6.11 27.31 11.32
N LYS A 95 -6.90 26.28 11.68
CA LYS A 95 -8.19 25.98 11.02
C LYS A 95 -9.28 27.04 11.21
N ARG A 96 -9.17 27.91 12.23
CA ARG A 96 -10.17 28.94 12.56
C ARG A 96 -9.76 30.34 12.11
N ASP A 97 -8.50 30.54 11.71
CA ASP A 97 -7.99 31.82 11.25
C ASP A 97 -8.38 32.07 9.76
N PRO A 98 -9.23 33.06 9.46
CA PRO A 98 -9.62 33.36 8.08
C PRO A 98 -8.46 33.88 7.21
N LYS A 99 -7.36 34.36 7.81
CA LYS A 99 -6.13 34.69 7.07
C LYS A 99 -5.41 33.40 6.66
N ALA A 100 -5.33 32.41 7.55
CA ALA A 100 -4.68 31.12 7.28
C ALA A 100 -5.42 30.31 6.20
N LEU A 101 -6.75 30.35 6.21
CA LEU A 101 -7.58 29.72 5.18
C LEU A 101 -7.35 30.35 3.79
N ARG A 102 -7.25 31.69 3.70
CA ARG A 102 -6.94 32.38 2.43
C ARG A 102 -5.52 32.12 1.93
N ALA A 103 -4.55 32.01 2.84
CA ALA A 103 -3.17 31.64 2.48
C ALA A 103 -3.12 30.21 1.92
N GLN A 104 -3.81 29.26 2.56
CA GLN A 104 -3.96 27.90 2.04
C GLN A 104 -4.60 27.86 0.66
N GLU A 105 -5.67 28.64 0.42
CA GLU A 105 -6.35 28.73 -0.89
C GLU A 105 -5.41 29.24 -1.99
N LYS A 106 -4.65 30.31 -1.72
CA LYS A 106 -3.65 30.84 -2.66
C LYS A 106 -2.49 29.86 -2.93
N CYS A 107 -2.01 29.18 -1.89
CA CYS A 107 -0.92 28.21 -1.99
C CYS A 107 -1.39 26.80 -2.38
N ALA A 108 -2.68 26.60 -2.69
CA ALA A 108 -3.27 25.27 -2.90
C ALA A 108 -2.61 24.49 -4.05
N SER A 109 -2.11 25.17 -5.09
CA SER A 109 -1.39 24.55 -6.21
C SER A 109 -0.04 23.94 -5.84
N LEU A 110 0.52 24.32 -4.68
CA LEU A 110 1.77 23.78 -4.14
C LEU A 110 1.54 22.71 -3.05
N SER A 111 0.31 22.59 -2.54
CA SER A 111 -0.08 21.59 -1.55
C SER A 111 -0.15 20.20 -2.18
N LEU A 112 0.95 19.44 -2.13
CA LEU A 112 1.00 18.09 -2.69
C LEU A 112 0.19 17.09 -1.83
N PRO A 113 -0.51 16.12 -2.45
CA PRO A 113 -1.02 14.97 -1.72
C PRO A 113 0.14 14.16 -1.12
N ILE A 114 -0.10 13.54 0.04
CA ILE A 114 0.87 12.64 0.67
C ILE A 114 0.97 11.36 -0.17
N PRO A 115 2.16 10.94 -0.63
CA PRO A 115 2.32 9.65 -1.31
C PRO A 115 1.96 8.48 -0.37
N GLU A 116 1.40 7.41 -0.92
CA GLU A 116 1.03 6.20 -0.16
C GLU A 116 2.25 5.57 0.55
N SER A 117 3.41 5.57 -0.11
CA SER A 117 4.69 5.15 0.46
C SER A 117 5.08 5.96 1.70
N VAL A 118 4.95 7.29 1.62
CA VAL A 118 5.19 8.20 2.76
C VAL A 118 4.17 7.99 3.87
N LEU A 119 2.88 7.79 3.53
CA LEU A 119 1.84 7.51 4.52
C LEU A 119 2.15 6.24 5.30
N LYS A 120 2.63 5.18 4.62
CA LYS A 120 3.03 3.92 5.24
C LYS A 120 4.27 4.07 6.13
N GLU A 121 5.32 4.73 5.67
CA GLU A 121 6.53 5.04 6.48
C GLU A 121 6.24 5.96 7.69
N GLN A 122 5.09 6.62 7.69
CA GLN A 122 4.63 7.50 8.77
C GLN A 122 3.74 6.81 9.81
N GLN A 123 3.33 5.56 9.60
CA GLN A 123 2.56 4.78 10.58
C GLN A 123 3.41 4.53 11.84
N PRO A 124 2.79 4.46 13.04
CA PRO A 124 3.52 4.13 14.25
C PRO A 124 4.01 2.68 14.21
N GLU A 125 5.26 2.44 14.62
CA GLU A 125 5.74 1.09 14.93
C GLU A 125 4.94 0.53 16.11
N LEU A 126 4.34 -0.64 15.93
CA LEU A 126 3.57 -1.32 16.97
C LEU A 126 4.47 -2.20 17.82
N SER A 127 4.15 -2.33 19.11
CA SER A 127 4.78 -3.34 19.97
C SER A 127 4.35 -4.76 19.57
N GLU A 128 5.17 -5.77 19.86
CA GLU A 128 4.84 -7.18 19.64
C GLU A 128 3.49 -7.59 20.29
N GLU A 129 3.11 -6.95 21.39
CA GLU A 129 1.80 -7.15 22.03
C GLU A 129 0.64 -6.59 21.17
N GLU A 130 0.78 -5.38 20.64
CA GLU A 130 -0.22 -4.75 19.75
C GLU A 130 -0.32 -5.49 18.42
N ILE A 131 0.82 -5.89 17.84
CA ILE A 131 0.89 -6.76 16.66
C ILE A 131 0.13 -8.07 16.93
N GLY A 132 0.33 -8.69 18.10
CA GLY A 132 -0.39 -9.88 18.54
C GLY A 132 -1.90 -9.67 18.67
N LYS A 133 -2.32 -8.57 19.31
CA LYS A 133 -3.74 -8.21 19.47
C LYS A 133 -4.43 -7.96 18.14
N ASN A 134 -3.80 -7.22 17.21
CA ASN A 134 -4.38 -6.94 15.90
C ASN A 134 -4.57 -8.24 15.09
N ARG A 135 -3.61 -9.17 15.13
CA ARG A 135 -3.75 -10.52 14.53
C ARG A 135 -4.88 -11.32 15.16
N GLN A 136 -4.99 -11.31 16.48
CA GLN A 136 -6.05 -12.00 17.21
C GLN A 136 -7.44 -11.40 16.90
N TYR A 137 -7.52 -10.07 16.79
CA TYR A 137 -8.74 -9.35 16.43
C TYR A 137 -9.18 -9.66 14.99
N ALA A 138 -8.26 -9.63 14.01
CA ALA A 138 -8.56 -10.00 12.63
C ALA A 138 -9.16 -11.41 12.53
N LYS A 139 -8.48 -12.39 13.15
CA LYS A 139 -8.97 -13.77 13.19
C LYS A 139 -10.34 -13.90 13.85
N CYS A 140 -10.55 -13.23 14.98
CA CYS A 140 -11.85 -13.22 15.66
C CYS A 140 -12.95 -12.64 14.76
N MET A 141 -12.67 -11.53 14.06
CA MET A 141 -13.63 -10.90 13.15
C MET A 141 -14.04 -11.86 12.01
N GLN A 142 -13.05 -12.56 11.43
CA GLN A 142 -13.24 -13.56 10.38
C GLN A 142 -14.09 -14.75 10.86
N GLU A 143 -13.80 -15.28 12.05
CA GLU A 143 -14.52 -16.43 12.63
C GLU A 143 -15.94 -16.07 13.12
N HIS A 144 -16.20 -14.83 13.54
CA HIS A 144 -17.47 -14.41 14.18
C HIS A 144 -18.44 -13.62 13.28
N GLY A 145 -18.13 -13.44 12.00
CA GLY A 145 -19.12 -13.00 11.01
C GLY A 145 -18.67 -11.96 9.98
N ALA A 146 -17.41 -11.53 9.98
CA ALA A 146 -16.81 -10.75 8.90
C ALA A 146 -15.69 -11.55 8.22
N PRO A 147 -16.01 -12.63 7.46
CA PRO A 147 -15.01 -13.51 6.86
C PRO A 147 -14.10 -12.81 5.83
N ASP A 148 -14.47 -11.61 5.41
CA ASP A 148 -13.75 -10.69 4.53
C ASP A 148 -12.96 -9.61 5.30
N PHE A 149 -12.98 -9.62 6.64
CA PHE A 149 -12.21 -8.67 7.46
C PHE A 149 -10.70 -8.80 7.18
N PRO A 150 -9.97 -7.69 6.94
CA PRO A 150 -8.57 -7.75 6.52
C PRO A 150 -7.62 -8.35 7.56
N ASP A 151 -6.66 -9.13 7.08
CA ASP A 151 -5.51 -9.57 7.87
C ASP A 151 -4.54 -8.42 8.16
N THR A 152 -3.61 -8.64 9.09
CA THR A 152 -2.50 -7.72 9.37
C THR A 152 -1.26 -8.04 8.52
N GLY A 153 -0.45 -7.03 8.21
CA GLY A 153 0.92 -7.21 7.77
C GLY A 153 1.86 -7.79 8.85
N THR A 154 3.14 -7.94 8.49
CA THR A 154 4.19 -8.35 9.44
C THR A 154 4.43 -7.30 10.52
N ASP A 155 4.20 -6.03 10.17
CA ASP A 155 4.17 -4.82 11.00
C ASP A 155 2.94 -4.73 11.92
N GLY A 156 1.96 -5.63 11.79
CA GLY A 156 0.74 -5.68 12.60
C GLY A 156 -0.33 -4.67 12.23
N HIS A 157 -0.10 -3.83 11.22
CA HIS A 157 -1.11 -2.94 10.65
C HIS A 157 -2.08 -3.72 9.75
N PHE A 158 -3.36 -3.38 9.77
CA PHE A 158 -4.36 -4.03 8.91
C PHE A 158 -4.08 -3.71 7.43
N GLN A 159 -4.20 -4.71 6.57
CA GLN A 159 -4.04 -4.54 5.13
C GLN A 159 -5.23 -3.76 4.54
N GLU A 160 -4.96 -2.88 3.58
CA GLU A 160 -6.02 -2.19 2.84
C GLU A 160 -6.68 -3.17 1.86
N SER A 161 -7.78 -3.78 2.31
CA SER A 161 -8.68 -4.61 1.50
C SER A 161 -10.13 -4.16 1.70
N PRO A 162 -10.95 -4.10 0.64
CA PRO A 162 -12.40 -3.92 0.77
C PRO A 162 -13.03 -5.03 1.63
N TRP A 163 -13.94 -4.66 2.53
CA TRP A 163 -14.72 -5.58 3.38
C TRP A 163 -16.07 -4.96 3.79
N ASP A 164 -17.10 -5.78 3.99
CA ASP A 164 -18.45 -5.36 4.35
C ASP A 164 -18.62 -5.17 5.87
N SER A 165 -18.08 -4.04 6.35
CA SER A 165 -18.26 -3.54 7.72
C SER A 165 -19.72 -3.19 8.06
N ALA A 166 -20.60 -3.00 7.07
CA ALA A 166 -22.01 -2.70 7.27
C ALA A 166 -22.85 -3.95 7.51
N SER A 167 -22.34 -5.14 7.15
CA SER A 167 -23.03 -6.42 7.31
C SER A 167 -23.49 -6.68 8.75
N ALA A 168 -24.60 -7.42 8.87
CA ALA A 168 -25.07 -7.90 10.18
C ALA A 168 -24.07 -8.86 10.84
N GLY A 169 -23.21 -9.51 10.04
CA GLY A 169 -22.10 -10.35 10.51
C GLY A 169 -20.99 -9.52 11.15
N ALA A 170 -20.45 -8.53 10.42
CA ALA A 170 -19.43 -7.61 10.94
C ALA A 170 -19.87 -6.89 12.23
N LYS A 171 -21.13 -6.42 12.29
CA LYS A 171 -21.67 -5.78 13.50
C LYS A 171 -21.80 -6.71 14.71
N ARG A 172 -21.93 -8.03 14.49
CA ARG A 172 -21.87 -9.03 15.59
C ARG A 172 -20.42 -9.33 15.96
N ALA A 173 -19.58 -9.58 14.96
CA ALA A 173 -18.16 -9.86 15.14
C ALA A 173 -17.46 -8.74 15.92
N ALA A 174 -17.66 -7.48 15.53
CA ALA A 174 -17.07 -6.31 16.21
C ALA A 174 -17.45 -6.23 17.70
N ARG A 175 -18.67 -6.60 18.08
CA ARG A 175 -19.08 -6.67 19.50
C ARG A 175 -18.43 -7.83 20.25
N VAL A 176 -18.33 -9.02 19.63
CA VAL A 176 -17.71 -10.20 20.25
C VAL A 176 -16.19 -10.06 20.39
N CYS A 177 -15.56 -9.36 19.45
CA CYS A 177 -14.10 -9.22 19.36
C CYS A 177 -13.57 -7.92 20.01
N ALA A 178 -14.44 -6.98 20.37
CA ALA A 178 -14.11 -5.71 21.02
C ALA A 178 -13.13 -5.83 22.23
N PRO A 179 -13.29 -6.81 23.14
CA PRO A 179 -12.37 -6.96 24.28
C PRO A 179 -10.90 -7.19 23.90
N ILE A 180 -10.63 -7.78 22.72
CA ILE A 180 -9.25 -8.06 22.25
C ILE A 180 -8.47 -6.75 22.05
N ILE A 181 -9.15 -5.69 21.60
CA ILE A 181 -8.60 -4.35 21.39
C ILE A 181 -8.88 -3.40 22.57
N GLY A 182 -9.30 -3.93 23.72
CA GLY A 182 -9.53 -3.16 24.95
C GLY A 182 -10.83 -2.36 24.99
N ILE A 183 -11.75 -2.58 24.06
CA ILE A 183 -13.11 -2.03 24.13
C ILE A 183 -13.97 -3.00 24.96
N PRO A 184 -14.55 -2.58 26.10
CA PRO A 184 -15.32 -3.50 26.95
C PRO A 184 -16.68 -3.85 26.31
N ASP A 185 -17.23 -5.02 26.66
CA ASP A 185 -18.47 -5.56 26.08
C ASP A 185 -19.72 -4.70 26.33
N ASP A 186 -19.67 -3.81 27.33
CA ASP A 186 -20.73 -2.87 27.72
C ASP A 186 -20.56 -1.46 27.13
N ALA A 187 -19.56 -1.26 26.27
CA ALA A 187 -19.36 0.03 25.59
C ALA A 187 -20.62 0.42 24.79
N PRO A 188 -21.16 1.65 24.99
CA PRO A 188 -22.35 2.09 24.26
C PRO A 188 -22.05 2.12 22.76
N THR A 189 -22.95 1.55 21.96
CA THR A 189 -22.86 1.65 20.50
C THR A 189 -22.87 3.11 20.09
N PRO A 190 -21.92 3.58 19.26
CA PRO A 190 -21.94 4.95 18.77
C PRO A 190 -23.26 5.23 18.05
N GLU A 191 -24.00 6.24 18.52
CA GLU A 191 -25.16 6.75 17.80
C GLU A 191 -24.65 7.48 16.55
N GLY A 192 -25.11 7.04 15.37
CA GLY A 192 -24.72 7.56 14.06
C GLY A 192 -25.85 8.35 13.39
#